data_AF-A0A0J8GW18-F1
#
_entry.id   AF-A0A0J8GW18-F1
#
_cell.length_a   1.000
_cell.length_b   1.000
_cell.length_c   1.000
_cell.angle_alpha   90.00
_cell.angle_beta   90.00
_cell.angle_gamma   90.00
#
_symmetry.space_group_name_H-M   'P 1'
#
loop_
_entity.id
_entity.type
_entity.pdbx_description
1 polymer ?
#
loop_
_entity_poly.entity_id
_entity_poly.type
_entity_poly.pdbx_seq_one_letter_code
_entity_poly.pdbx_strand_id
1 'polypeptide(L)'
;MTKLQLKTLVLFACVLSLCACSLKKLEEKSEINPLATSKLPPNILWIVTDDHRPDSINAYNRAVYKQNDSPLGYVESPNTDKLAAEGILFTNAFTDSPVCAPSRAAMHSGRYPFRHSRLALYDLSIDSLERNNLAYQTQYTELAQWIRHKLGNIVLGDGRIEADWSQENHYVVSNIAKGADDKKLDIPAHLINNLPR
;
A
#
# COMPACT_ATOMS: atom_id res chain seq x y z
N MET A 1 50.00 30.31 -52.35
CA MET A 1 49.72 29.70 -51.04
C MET A 1 49.94 28.20 -51.14
N THR A 2 50.78 27.62 -50.28
CA THR A 2 51.08 26.17 -50.30
C THR A 2 49.88 25.37 -49.82
N LYS A 3 49.70 24.12 -50.30
CA LYS A 3 48.56 23.24 -49.95
C LYS A 3 48.36 23.06 -48.43
N LEU A 4 49.40 23.26 -47.64
CA LEU A 4 49.36 23.22 -46.18
C LEU A 4 48.60 24.41 -45.58
N GLN A 5 48.81 25.63 -46.11
CA GLN A 5 48.13 26.83 -45.60
C GLN A 5 46.65 26.87 -45.92
N LEU A 6 46.22 26.25 -47.03
CA LEU A 6 44.80 26.12 -47.37
C LEU A 6 44.07 25.16 -46.40
N LYS A 7 44.73 24.07 -45.99
CA LYS A 7 44.17 23.13 -44.99
C LYS A 7 44.04 23.76 -43.61
N THR A 8 45.03 24.53 -43.18
CA THR A 8 44.98 25.24 -41.89
C THR A 8 43.88 26.29 -41.88
N LEU A 9 43.67 27.01 -42.99
CA LEU A 9 42.62 28.02 -43.11
C LEU A 9 41.21 27.40 -43.07
N VAL A 10 41.02 26.26 -43.75
CA VAL A 10 39.73 25.53 -43.74
C VAL A 10 39.44 24.97 -42.35
N LEU A 11 40.45 24.43 -41.66
CA LEU A 11 40.28 23.91 -40.30
C LEU A 11 39.90 25.04 -39.31
N PHE A 12 40.53 26.21 -39.43
CA PHE A 12 40.20 27.38 -38.61
C PHE A 12 38.78 27.89 -38.89
N ALA A 13 38.37 27.94 -40.16
CA ALA A 13 37.02 28.32 -40.54
C ALA A 13 35.95 27.34 -40.01
N CYS A 14 36.22 26.03 -40.02
CA CYS A 14 35.33 25.02 -39.45
C CYS A 14 35.21 25.15 -37.92
N VAL A 15 36.31 25.40 -37.21
CA VAL A 15 36.31 25.59 -35.75
C VAL A 15 35.56 26.88 -35.36
N LEU A 16 35.74 27.97 -36.11
CA LEU A 16 34.97 29.21 -35.91
C LEU A 16 33.47 29.02 -36.18
N SER A 17 33.10 28.26 -37.21
CA SER A 17 31.69 27.93 -37.50
C SER A 17 31.07 27.07 -36.38
N LEU A 18 31.82 26.14 -35.81
CA LEU A 18 31.38 25.29 -34.69
C LEU A 18 31.24 26.11 -33.39
N CYS A 19 32.15 27.06 -33.12
CA CYS A 19 32.04 27.96 -31.97
C CYS A 19 30.89 28.96 -32.11
N ALA A 20 30.62 29.49 -33.31
CA ALA A 20 29.50 30.41 -33.55
C ALA A 20 28.13 29.76 -33.33
N CYS A 21 27.98 28.46 -33.64
CA CYS A 21 26.78 27.69 -33.31
C CYS A 21 26.58 27.51 -31.79
N SER A 22 27.66 27.46 -31.01
CA SER A 22 27.57 27.30 -29.56
C SER A 22 27.24 28.61 -28.82
N LEU A 23 27.58 29.77 -29.40
CA LEU A 23 27.28 31.09 -28.84
C LEU A 23 25.82 31.53 -29.08
N LYS A 24 25.21 31.17 -30.23
CA LYS A 24 23.79 31.45 -30.46
C LYS A 24 22.85 30.75 -29.48
N LYS A 25 23.27 29.67 -28.85
CA LYS A 25 22.48 28.93 -27.86
C LYS A 25 22.40 29.64 -26.48
N LEU A 26 23.18 30.71 -26.27
CA LEU A 26 23.23 31.45 -25.01
C LEU A 26 22.40 32.76 -25.02
N GLU A 27 21.90 33.19 -26.19
CA GLU A 27 21.11 34.42 -26.33
C GLU A 27 19.60 34.20 -26.49
N GLU A 28 19.13 32.96 -26.38
CA GLU A 28 17.70 32.71 -26.21
C GLU A 28 17.32 33.12 -24.77
N LYS A 29 17.04 34.42 -24.63
CA LYS A 29 16.46 35.03 -23.43
C LYS A 29 15.37 34.11 -22.92
N SER A 30 15.59 33.60 -21.71
CA SER A 30 14.58 32.95 -20.90
C SER A 30 13.44 33.93 -20.67
N GLU A 31 12.45 33.95 -21.55
CA GLU A 31 11.10 34.31 -21.15
C GLU A 31 10.69 33.30 -20.08
N ILE A 32 10.70 33.77 -18.84
CA ILE A 32 10.20 33.02 -17.69
C ILE A 32 8.71 32.83 -17.97
N ASN A 33 8.35 31.67 -18.50
CA ASN A 33 6.96 31.28 -18.68
C ASN A 33 6.38 31.04 -17.27
N PRO A 34 5.49 31.90 -16.73
CA PRO A 34 5.04 31.81 -15.33
C PRO A 34 4.13 30.61 -15.04
N LEU A 35 3.90 29.73 -16.03
CA LEU A 35 2.96 28.62 -15.94
C LEU A 35 3.61 27.26 -15.69
N ALA A 36 4.95 27.17 -15.61
CA ALA A 36 5.61 25.95 -15.14
C ALA A 36 5.57 25.88 -13.60
N THR A 37 4.36 25.82 -13.03
CA THR A 37 4.20 25.25 -11.69
C THR A 37 4.66 23.81 -11.79
N SER A 38 5.81 23.48 -11.18
CA SER A 38 6.25 22.11 -11.04
C SER A 38 5.15 21.37 -10.28
N LYS A 39 4.28 20.65 -11.00
CA LYS A 39 3.20 19.87 -10.39
C LYS A 39 3.86 18.92 -9.39
N LEU A 40 3.67 19.22 -8.11
CA LEU A 40 4.04 18.30 -7.05
C LEU A 40 3.39 16.95 -7.36
N PRO A 41 4.08 15.83 -7.08
CA PRO A 41 3.45 14.53 -7.24
C PRO A 41 2.16 14.48 -6.41
N PRO A 42 1.09 13.86 -6.93
CA PRO A 42 -0.15 13.75 -6.17
C PRO A 42 0.08 12.91 -4.90
N ASN A 43 -0.66 13.24 -3.85
CA ASN A 43 -0.76 12.35 -2.69
C ASN A 43 -1.67 11.17 -3.05
N ILE A 44 -1.27 9.95 -2.67
CA ILE A 44 -2.07 8.74 -2.86
C ILE A 44 -2.58 8.30 -1.49
N LEU A 45 -3.90 8.35 -1.30
CA LEU A 45 -4.58 7.77 -0.14
C LEU A 45 -5.19 6.43 -0.55
N TRP A 46 -4.70 5.35 0.05
CA TRP A 46 -5.20 4.00 -0.19
C TRP A 46 -6.04 3.52 0.99
N ILE A 47 -7.35 3.42 0.79
CA ILE A 47 -8.32 2.99 1.80
C ILE A 47 -8.72 1.54 1.51
N VAL A 48 -8.59 0.66 2.50
CA VAL A 48 -8.96 -0.76 2.41
C VAL A 48 -9.81 -1.12 3.61
N THR A 49 -10.98 -1.71 3.36
CA THR A 49 -11.91 -2.21 4.39
C THR A 49 -11.87 -3.74 4.42
N ASP A 50 -11.94 -4.33 5.61
CA ASP A 50 -11.95 -5.81 5.77
C ASP A 50 -13.37 -6.37 5.65
N ASP A 51 -13.51 -7.54 5.01
CA ASP A 51 -14.77 -8.26 4.78
C ASP A 51 -15.96 -7.42 4.24
N HIS A 52 -15.67 -6.30 3.57
CA HIS A 52 -16.69 -5.40 3.05
C HIS A 52 -17.27 -5.93 1.73
N ARG A 53 -18.56 -6.29 1.76
CA ARG A 53 -19.27 -6.71 0.55
C ARG A 53 -19.52 -5.51 -0.37
N PRO A 54 -19.36 -5.65 -1.70
CA PRO A 54 -19.53 -4.52 -2.62
C PRO A 54 -20.98 -4.00 -2.64
N ASP A 55 -21.96 -4.88 -2.38
CA ASP A 55 -23.38 -4.52 -2.33
C ASP A 55 -23.80 -3.81 -1.03
N SER A 56 -22.87 -3.58 -0.10
CA SER A 56 -23.06 -2.66 1.03
C SER A 56 -22.82 -1.18 0.64
N ILE A 57 -22.72 -0.87 -0.66
CA ILE A 57 -22.58 0.49 -1.19
C ILE A 57 -23.70 0.78 -2.21
N ASN A 58 -24.48 1.85 -1.96
CA ASN A 58 -25.59 2.27 -2.82
C ASN A 58 -25.17 2.57 -4.26
N ALA A 59 -24.03 3.24 -4.47
CA ALA A 59 -23.50 3.47 -5.81
C ALA A 59 -23.23 2.16 -6.59
N TYR A 60 -22.71 1.13 -5.93
CA TYR A 60 -22.52 -0.19 -6.55
C TYR A 60 -23.86 -0.84 -6.89
N ASN A 61 -24.83 -0.83 -5.97
CA ASN A 61 -26.15 -1.40 -6.21
C ASN A 61 -26.88 -0.71 -7.36
N ARG A 62 -26.79 0.62 -7.47
CA ARG A 62 -27.36 1.36 -8.60
C ARG A 62 -26.71 0.97 -9.92
N ALA A 63 -25.39 0.77 -9.91
CA ALA A 63 -24.64 0.38 -11.11
C ALA A 63 -24.96 -1.06 -11.55
N VAL A 64 -25.06 -2.00 -10.60
CA VAL A 64 -25.16 -3.45 -10.85
C VAL A 64 -26.59 -3.96 -10.81
N TYR A 65 -27.34 -3.67 -9.74
CA TYR A 65 -28.69 -4.19 -9.50
C TYR A 65 -29.82 -3.22 -9.89
N LYS A 66 -29.49 -1.98 -10.29
CA LYS A 66 -30.45 -0.93 -10.68
C LYS A 66 -31.42 -0.52 -9.57
N GLN A 67 -30.97 -0.61 -8.33
CA GLN A 67 -31.68 -0.19 -7.13
C GLN A 67 -30.69 0.39 -6.11
N ASN A 68 -31.18 1.06 -5.06
CA ASN A 68 -30.30 1.60 -4.01
C ASN A 68 -29.85 0.50 -3.04
N ASP A 69 -30.80 -0.29 -2.55
CA ASP A 69 -30.55 -1.29 -1.52
C ASP A 69 -29.82 -2.54 -2.04
N SER A 70 -29.16 -3.25 -1.13
CA SER A 70 -28.63 -4.59 -1.39
C SER A 70 -29.78 -5.58 -1.61
N PRO A 71 -29.59 -6.66 -2.38
CA PRO A 71 -30.49 -7.81 -2.35
C PRO A 71 -30.73 -8.39 -0.94
N LEU A 72 -29.85 -8.10 0.03
CA LEU A 72 -29.98 -8.53 1.42
C LEU A 72 -30.64 -7.50 2.35
N GLY A 73 -30.87 -6.25 1.91
CA GLY A 73 -31.54 -5.25 2.74
C GLY A 73 -31.06 -3.82 2.53
N TYR A 74 -31.50 -2.94 3.42
CA TYR A 74 -31.25 -1.50 3.39
C TYR A 74 -29.75 -1.17 3.40
N VAL A 75 -29.35 -0.19 2.59
CA VAL A 75 -27.96 0.28 2.50
C VAL A 75 -27.90 1.81 2.57
N GLU A 76 -26.93 2.32 3.33
CA GLU A 76 -26.64 3.75 3.45
C GLU A 76 -25.13 3.98 3.39
N SER A 77 -24.70 4.74 2.38
CA SER A 77 -23.27 4.97 2.08
C SER A 77 -22.97 6.37 1.54
N PRO A 78 -23.43 7.46 2.18
CA PRO A 78 -23.38 8.81 1.59
C PRO A 78 -21.98 9.28 1.19
N ASN A 79 -20.95 8.99 2.00
CA ASN A 79 -19.57 9.40 1.71
C ASN A 79 -18.93 8.59 0.58
N THR A 80 -19.15 7.28 0.56
CA THR A 80 -18.65 6.39 -0.50
C THR A 80 -19.37 6.63 -1.82
N ASP A 81 -20.67 6.95 -1.76
CA ASP A 81 -21.46 7.34 -2.93
C ASP A 81 -20.96 8.66 -3.52
N LYS A 82 -20.63 9.65 -2.69
CA LYS A 82 -20.02 10.90 -3.13
C LYS A 82 -18.67 10.64 -3.80
N LEU A 83 -17.82 9.80 -3.21
CA LEU A 83 -16.54 9.42 -3.79
C LEU A 83 -16.71 8.74 -5.15
N ALA A 84 -17.70 7.85 -5.30
CA ALA A 84 -18.00 7.19 -6.57
C ALA A 84 -18.53 8.19 -7.63
N ALA A 85 -19.32 9.18 -7.23
CA ALA A 85 -19.88 10.20 -8.13
C ALA A 85 -18.81 11.20 -8.62
N GLU A 86 -17.79 11.47 -7.81
CA GLU A 86 -16.66 12.36 -8.16
C GLU A 86 -15.52 11.61 -8.87
N GLY A 87 -15.61 10.29 -8.98
CA GLY A 87 -14.52 9.42 -9.46
C GLY A 87 -14.98 8.32 -10.41
N ILE A 88 -14.32 7.17 -10.31
CA ILE A 88 -14.61 5.98 -11.11
C ILE A 88 -14.97 4.83 -10.19
N LEU A 89 -16.11 4.20 -10.46
CA LEU A 89 -16.56 2.97 -9.80
C LEU A 89 -16.26 1.76 -10.69
N PHE A 90 -15.47 0.82 -10.18
CA PHE A 90 -15.22 -0.46 -10.84
C PHE A 90 -16.27 -1.48 -10.39
N THR A 91 -17.13 -1.92 -11.31
CA THR A 91 -18.19 -2.91 -11.02
C THR A 91 -17.75 -4.35 -11.17
N ASN A 92 -16.53 -4.58 -11.67
CA ASN A 92 -15.99 -5.91 -11.95
C ASN A 92 -14.54 -6.04 -11.43
N ALA A 93 -14.36 -5.73 -10.14
CA ALA A 93 -13.09 -5.84 -9.44
C ALA A 93 -13.13 -7.07 -8.51
N PHE A 94 -12.17 -7.99 -8.66
CA PHE A 94 -12.10 -9.22 -7.88
C PHE A 94 -10.83 -9.27 -7.04
N THR A 95 -10.93 -9.85 -5.84
CA THR A 95 -9.77 -10.22 -5.03
C THR A 95 -9.10 -11.48 -5.60
N ASP A 96 -7.77 -11.53 -5.58
CA ASP A 96 -7.01 -12.72 -6.00
C ASP A 96 -7.18 -13.92 -5.07
N SER A 97 -7.67 -13.69 -3.85
CA SER A 97 -7.98 -14.74 -2.89
C SER A 97 -9.13 -14.32 -1.97
N PRO A 98 -10.05 -15.22 -1.62
CA PRO A 98 -11.14 -14.92 -0.68
C PRO A 98 -10.69 -14.93 0.79
N VAL A 99 -9.39 -15.04 1.08
CA VAL A 99 -8.83 -15.05 2.44
C VAL A 99 -7.97 -13.81 2.68
N CYS A 100 -8.04 -13.24 3.88
CA CYS A 100 -7.44 -11.96 4.26
C CYS A 100 -5.92 -11.87 3.93
N ALA A 101 -5.11 -12.79 4.46
CA ALA A 101 -3.66 -12.78 4.28
C ALA A 101 -3.20 -12.87 2.80
N PRO A 102 -3.65 -13.85 2.01
CA PRO A 102 -3.28 -13.92 0.59
C PRO A 102 -3.84 -12.78 -0.25
N SER A 103 -5.05 -12.28 0.05
CA SER A 103 -5.61 -11.10 -0.62
C SER A 103 -4.74 -9.85 -0.41
N ARG A 104 -4.37 -9.56 0.85
CA ARG A 104 -3.50 -8.42 1.19
C ARG A 104 -2.10 -8.57 0.63
N ALA A 105 -1.54 -9.78 0.63
CA ALA A 105 -0.24 -10.05 0.02
C ALA A 105 -0.26 -9.78 -1.49
N ALA A 106 -1.34 -10.16 -2.19
CA ALA A 106 -1.49 -9.88 -3.61
C ALA A 106 -1.63 -8.38 -3.89
N MET A 107 -2.43 -7.67 -3.10
CA MET A 107 -2.59 -6.21 -3.19
C MET A 107 -1.25 -5.46 -3.01
N HIS A 108 -0.44 -5.83 -2.02
CA HIS A 108 0.85 -5.16 -1.77
C HIS A 108 1.93 -5.50 -2.79
N SER A 109 1.94 -6.73 -3.29
CA SER A 109 2.99 -7.19 -4.21
C SER A 109 2.66 -6.97 -5.68
N GLY A 110 1.38 -6.82 -6.02
CA GLY A 110 0.90 -6.84 -7.41
C GLY A 110 1.08 -8.22 -8.07
N ARG A 111 1.11 -9.31 -7.28
CA ARG A 111 1.38 -10.67 -7.77
C ARG A 111 0.36 -11.64 -7.24
N TYR A 112 -0.01 -12.61 -8.07
CA TYR A 112 -0.91 -13.68 -7.66
C TYR A 112 -0.36 -14.46 -6.44
N PRO A 113 -1.23 -14.80 -5.46
CA PRO A 113 -0.86 -15.51 -4.25
C PRO A 113 -0.04 -16.78 -4.53
N PHE A 114 -0.45 -17.61 -5.50
CA PHE A 114 0.23 -18.88 -5.80
C PHE A 114 1.73 -18.76 -6.15
N ARG A 115 2.22 -17.56 -6.52
CA ARG A 115 3.65 -17.33 -6.81
C ARG A 115 4.45 -16.79 -5.62
N HIS A 116 3.82 -16.13 -4.66
CA HIS A 116 4.53 -15.34 -3.62
C HIS A 116 4.05 -15.59 -2.19
N SER A 117 2.87 -16.20 -1.99
CA SER A 117 2.38 -16.54 -0.68
C SER A 117 2.77 -17.99 -0.35
N ARG A 118 3.79 -18.16 0.50
CA ARG A 118 3.58 -19.06 1.63
C ARG A 118 2.33 -18.53 2.29
N LEU A 119 1.21 -19.25 2.17
CA LEU A 119 -0.08 -18.88 2.73
C LEU A 119 0.15 -18.64 4.22
N ALA A 120 0.36 -17.39 4.57
CA ALA A 120 0.89 -17.01 5.87
C ALA A 120 -0.24 -17.18 6.87
N LEU A 121 -0.27 -18.36 7.48
CA LEU A 121 -0.89 -18.73 8.76
C LEU A 121 -0.67 -20.23 9.02
N TYR A 122 -0.59 -21.06 7.96
CA TYR A 122 -0.55 -22.53 8.10
C TYR A 122 0.42 -23.20 7.12
N ASP A 123 1.11 -24.24 7.59
CA ASP A 123 1.84 -25.15 6.72
C ASP A 123 0.95 -26.31 6.29
N LEU A 124 0.13 -26.07 5.27
CA LEU A 124 -0.78 -27.07 4.71
C LEU A 124 -0.05 -28.27 4.08
N SER A 125 1.27 -28.20 3.89
CA SER A 125 2.07 -29.35 3.44
C SER A 125 2.29 -30.37 4.57
N ILE A 126 2.24 -29.90 5.82
CA ILE A 126 2.46 -30.71 7.03
C ILE A 126 1.11 -31.06 7.70
N ASP A 127 0.14 -30.14 7.66
CA ASP A 127 -1.18 -30.32 8.28
C ASP A 127 -2.29 -29.85 7.33
N SER A 128 -2.57 -30.65 6.30
CA SER A 128 -3.54 -30.32 5.24
C SER A 128 -4.99 -30.20 5.70
N LEU A 129 -5.30 -30.68 6.92
CA LEU A 129 -6.64 -30.63 7.52
C LEU A 129 -6.72 -29.68 8.73
N GLU A 130 -5.64 -28.95 9.03
CA GLU A 130 -5.56 -27.99 10.14
C GLU A 130 -5.95 -28.61 11.50
N ARG A 131 -5.64 -29.89 11.72
CA ARG A 131 -6.05 -30.60 12.95
C ARG A 131 -5.01 -30.47 14.08
N ASN A 132 -3.77 -30.14 13.74
CA ASN A 132 -2.62 -30.18 14.64
C ASN A 132 -2.15 -28.78 15.02
N ASN A 133 -3.03 -28.01 15.65
CA ASN A 133 -2.68 -26.68 16.14
C ASN A 133 -1.83 -26.79 17.42
N LEU A 134 -0.57 -26.35 17.34
CA LEU A 134 0.37 -26.34 18.46
C LEU A 134 -0.15 -25.55 19.67
N ALA A 135 -0.99 -24.53 19.44
CA ALA A 135 -1.57 -23.72 20.50
C ALA A 135 -2.56 -24.48 21.42
N TYR A 136 -2.94 -25.71 21.08
CA TYR A 136 -3.78 -26.59 21.91
C TYR A 136 -2.99 -27.63 22.70
N GLN A 137 -1.69 -27.81 22.45
CA GLN A 137 -0.90 -28.76 23.23
C GLN A 137 -0.42 -28.10 24.52
N THR A 138 -0.60 -28.78 25.66
CA THR A 138 -0.32 -28.23 26.99
C THR A 138 1.11 -27.68 27.12
N GLN A 139 2.08 -28.34 26.49
CA GLN A 139 3.49 -27.93 26.47
C GLN A 139 3.78 -26.58 25.82
N TYR A 140 2.91 -26.08 24.93
CA TYR A 140 3.07 -24.77 24.29
C TYR A 140 2.18 -23.70 24.91
N THR A 141 1.46 -23.99 26.01
CA THR A 141 0.44 -23.07 26.57
C THR A 141 1.02 -21.70 26.91
N GLU A 142 2.16 -21.65 27.60
CA GLU A 142 2.78 -20.37 28.00
C GLU A 142 3.24 -19.57 26.77
N LEU A 143 3.89 -20.21 25.80
CA LEU A 143 4.28 -19.57 24.54
C LEU A 143 3.05 -19.08 23.76
N ALA A 144 2.00 -19.88 23.67
CA ALA A 144 0.77 -19.52 22.98
C ALA A 144 0.06 -18.34 23.66
N GLN A 145 0.05 -18.29 25.00
CA GLN A 145 -0.46 -17.13 25.75
C GLN A 145 0.37 -15.88 25.50
N TRP A 146 1.70 -16.00 25.49
CA TRP A 146 2.60 -14.89 25.18
C TRP A 146 2.35 -14.33 23.77
N ILE A 147 2.26 -15.21 22.75
CA ILE A 147 1.96 -14.80 21.36
C ILE A 147 0.58 -14.17 21.27
N ARG A 148 -0.45 -14.73 21.93
CA ARG A 148 -1.80 -14.14 21.97
C ARG A 148 -1.79 -12.75 22.59
N HIS A 149 -1.06 -12.55 23.68
CA HIS A 149 -0.96 -11.25 24.34
C HIS A 149 -0.22 -10.24 23.47
N LYS A 150 0.93 -10.62 22.89
CA LYS A 150 1.65 -9.78 21.92
C LYS A 150 0.72 -9.38 20.77
N LEU A 151 0.07 -10.35 20.11
CA LEU A 151 -0.88 -10.12 19.01
C LEU A 151 -2.03 -9.20 19.43
N GLY A 152 -2.62 -9.44 20.61
CA GLY A 152 -3.68 -8.58 21.16
C GLY A 152 -3.22 -7.13 21.30
N ASN A 153 -2.00 -6.90 21.79
CA ASN A 153 -1.42 -5.56 21.88
C ASN A 153 -1.15 -4.93 20.51
N ILE A 154 -0.84 -5.72 19.48
CA ILE A 154 -0.68 -5.22 18.08
C ILE A 154 -2.04 -4.77 17.53
N VAL A 155 -3.04 -5.65 17.65
CA VAL A 155 -4.35 -5.45 17.02
C VAL A 155 -5.16 -4.37 17.75
N LEU A 156 -5.07 -4.33 19.07
CA LEU A 156 -5.89 -3.46 19.91
C LEU A 156 -5.14 -2.22 20.42
N GLY A 157 -3.79 -2.26 20.46
CA GLY A 157 -2.92 -1.20 20.97
C GLY A 157 -2.87 -1.05 22.51
N ASP A 158 -1.91 -0.28 23.06
CA ASP A 158 -2.01 0.38 24.40
C ASP A 158 -2.52 1.86 24.40
N GLY A 159 -3.31 2.41 23.48
CA GLY A 159 -3.54 2.11 22.08
C GLY A 159 -3.77 3.26 21.07
N ARG A 160 -5.03 3.54 20.85
CA ARG A 160 -5.61 4.20 19.71
C ARG A 160 -5.75 5.69 19.85
N ILE A 161 -5.50 6.38 18.73
CA ILE A 161 -6.12 7.67 18.47
C ILE A 161 -7.61 7.49 18.16
N GLU A 162 -8.46 7.82 19.13
CA GLU A 162 -9.92 7.84 18.99
C GLU A 162 -10.34 9.21 18.45
N ALA A 163 -10.82 9.26 17.21
CA ALA A 163 -11.36 10.48 16.63
C ALA A 163 -12.80 10.70 17.11
N ASP A 164 -13.09 11.86 17.66
CA ASP A 164 -14.45 12.27 17.96
C ASP A 164 -15.06 12.95 16.73
N TRP A 165 -15.81 12.18 15.95
CA TRP A 165 -16.44 12.66 14.72
C TRP A 165 -17.53 13.73 14.94
N SER A 166 -17.93 14.00 16.19
CA SER A 166 -18.86 15.08 16.52
C SER A 166 -18.17 16.45 16.66
N GLN A 167 -16.83 16.48 16.70
CA GLN A 167 -16.05 17.69 16.90
C GLN A 167 -14.94 17.85 15.87
N GLU A 168 -14.71 19.08 15.42
CA GLU A 168 -13.67 19.38 14.43
C GLU A 168 -12.28 19.23 15.06
N ASN A 169 -11.43 18.41 14.45
CA ASN A 169 -10.03 18.17 14.86
C ASN A 169 -9.82 17.64 16.29
N HIS A 170 -10.82 16.96 16.87
CA HIS A 170 -10.68 16.37 18.20
C HIS A 170 -10.31 14.88 18.15
N TYR A 171 -9.24 14.50 18.85
CA TYR A 171 -8.83 13.11 18.97
C TYR A 171 -8.13 12.83 20.31
N VAL A 172 -8.21 11.58 20.78
CA VAL A 172 -7.57 11.13 22.02
C VAL A 172 -6.56 10.04 21.71
N VAL A 173 -5.30 10.25 22.04
CA VAL A 173 -4.25 9.22 21.93
C VAL A 173 -4.36 8.28 23.13
N SER A 174 -4.84 7.06 22.94
CA SER A 174 -4.23 5.92 23.62
C SER A 174 -3.00 5.50 22.79
N ASN A 175 -1.99 4.79 23.34
CA ASN A 175 -0.72 4.44 22.66
C ASN A 175 -0.57 2.96 22.20
N ILE A 176 -0.58 2.60 20.91
CA ILE A 176 -0.35 1.21 20.46
C ILE A 176 0.92 0.68 21.15
N ALA A 177 0.83 -0.48 21.83
CA ALA A 177 1.70 -0.71 22.98
C ALA A 177 3.18 -0.54 22.68
N LYS A 178 4.01 -0.08 23.62
CA LYS A 178 5.44 0.06 23.35
C LYS A 178 6.00 -1.28 22.84
N GLY A 179 6.35 -1.33 21.56
CA GLY A 179 6.81 -2.55 20.87
C GLY A 179 5.71 -3.41 20.25
N ALA A 180 4.48 -2.94 20.03
CA ALA A 180 3.43 -3.78 19.46
C ALA A 180 3.70 -4.13 17.98
N ASP A 181 4.14 -3.18 17.15
CA ASP A 181 4.51 -3.44 15.74
C ASP A 181 5.95 -3.03 15.43
N ASP A 182 6.89 -3.42 16.31
CA ASP A 182 8.33 -3.19 16.12
C ASP A 182 8.99 -4.18 15.14
N LYS A 183 8.20 -5.05 14.53
CA LYS A 183 8.65 -6.19 13.69
C LYS A 183 9.62 -7.11 14.42
N LYS A 184 9.64 -7.08 15.76
CA LYS A 184 10.45 -7.95 16.61
C LYS A 184 9.52 -8.83 17.43
N LEU A 185 9.87 -10.12 17.49
CA LEU A 185 9.11 -11.09 18.24
C LEU A 185 9.69 -11.30 19.65
N ASP A 186 10.86 -10.77 20.01
CA ASP A 186 11.51 -10.75 21.34
C ASP A 186 10.96 -11.77 22.37
N ILE A 187 10.91 -13.04 21.97
CA ILE A 187 10.27 -14.10 22.76
C ILE A 187 11.21 -14.39 23.92
N PRO A 188 10.73 -14.39 25.18
CA PRO A 188 11.55 -14.80 26.31
C PRO A 188 12.17 -16.18 26.08
N ALA A 189 13.50 -16.28 26.18
CA ALA A 189 14.23 -17.49 25.82
C ALA A 189 13.76 -18.75 26.58
N HIS A 190 13.29 -18.59 27.82
CA HIS A 190 12.76 -19.69 28.63
C HIS A 190 11.50 -20.34 28.02
N LEU A 191 10.68 -19.57 27.29
CA LEU A 191 9.48 -20.09 26.60
C LEU A 191 9.82 -20.96 25.39
N ILE A 192 11.04 -20.84 24.86
CA ILE A 192 11.52 -21.63 23.72
C ILE A 192 12.36 -22.82 24.22
N ASN A 193 13.25 -22.59 25.18
CA ASN A 193 14.21 -23.59 25.63
C ASN A 193 13.57 -24.78 26.36
N ASN A 194 12.37 -24.59 26.92
CA ASN A 194 11.63 -25.63 27.64
C ASN A 194 10.73 -26.48 26.73
N LEU A 195 10.69 -26.20 25.42
CA LEU A 195 9.84 -26.94 24.48
C LEU A 195 10.49 -28.27 24.08
N PRO A 196 9.70 -29.35 23.94
CA PRO A 196 10.20 -30.60 23.38
C PRO A 196 10.70 -30.36 21.95
N ARG A 197 11.90 -30.87 21.65
CA ARG A 197 12.54 -30.78 20.33
C ARG A 197 12.09 -31.90 19.41
#